data_AF-A0A3C0YVT4-F1
#
_entry.id   AF-A0A3C0YVT4-F1
#
_cell.length_a   1.000
_cell.length_b   1.000
_cell.length_c   1.000
_cell.angle_alpha   90.00
_cell.angle_beta   90.00
_cell.angle_gamma   90.00
#
_symmetry.space_group_name_H-M   'P 1'
#
loop_
_entity.id
_entity.type
_entity.pdbx_description
1 polymer ?
#
loop_
_entity_poly.entity_id
_entity_poly.type
_entity_poly.pdbx_seq_one_letter_code
_entity_poly.pdbx_strand_id
1 'polypeptide(L)'
;MTVRVLHYVNQFFGGIGGEEHSDVPVQTVEGPVGPGRALQQALGDRGTVVATVICGDDYVAEREDDAAPDMAAALEKYSPDLVIAGPAFDSGRYGLGCALMCRVAKSKDIPAVTGMYPDNAAIITHRRELLAVPSGNDASQMMDVLTRMANLGLKLASGAELGSAEDEGYIPHGVRTLVFKERVGYERALDMLLARVNDEPWTSEIQIQQYETIAPAAPIEDLTGATIGIVVSTGVVPKGNPDNIPGARALYAGRYSVADVEALDVEGWESVHGGFNTRILNLQNPNYALPLPALRRLESEGVIGGVYPHYFSTVGNQTAIGLSVEIGQRIVKEFLEEGVDAVIQVSG
;
A
#
# COMPACT_ATOMS: atom_id res chain seq x y z
N MET A 1 -15.04 -17.38 -31.17
CA MET A 1 -13.58 -17.16 -31.24
C MET A 1 -13.04 -17.33 -29.83
N THR A 2 -11.92 -18.03 -29.68
CA THR A 2 -11.27 -18.23 -28.38
C THR A 2 -10.38 -17.02 -28.10
N VAL A 3 -10.55 -16.40 -26.93
CA VAL A 3 -9.79 -15.22 -26.51
C VAL A 3 -8.32 -15.57 -26.35
N ARG A 4 -7.44 -14.83 -27.02
CA ARG A 4 -5.98 -14.99 -26.90
C ARG A 4 -5.48 -14.22 -25.69
N VAL A 5 -4.94 -14.93 -24.71
CA VAL A 5 -4.49 -14.34 -23.45
C VAL A 5 -2.97 -14.30 -23.39
N LEU A 6 -2.40 -13.13 -23.12
CA LEU A 6 -1.01 -13.00 -22.71
C LEU A 6 -0.97 -12.92 -21.18
N HIS A 7 -0.21 -13.83 -20.56
CA HIS A 7 -0.08 -13.89 -19.10
C HIS A 7 1.25 -13.26 -18.67
N TYR A 8 1.26 -12.47 -17.59
CA TYR A 8 2.48 -11.93 -17.00
C TYR A 8 2.70 -12.48 -15.60
N VAL A 9 3.93 -12.92 -15.32
CA VAL A 9 4.38 -13.41 -14.01
C VAL A 9 5.80 -12.94 -13.67
N ASN A 10 6.17 -12.98 -12.39
CA ASN A 10 7.56 -12.71 -11.98
C ASN A 10 8.49 -13.92 -12.21
N GLN A 11 9.78 -13.74 -11.94
CA GLN A 11 10.81 -14.78 -12.08
C GLN A 11 10.48 -16.07 -11.29
N PHE A 12 9.89 -15.93 -10.09
CA PHE A 12 9.56 -17.06 -9.23
C PHE A 12 8.43 -17.91 -9.82
N PHE A 13 7.31 -17.27 -10.17
CA PHE A 13 6.20 -17.96 -10.81
C PHE A 13 6.50 -18.38 -12.25
N GLY A 14 7.46 -17.73 -12.90
CA GLY A 14 8.02 -18.12 -14.18
C GLY A 14 8.97 -19.32 -14.12
N GLY A 15 9.33 -19.79 -12.92
CA GLY A 15 10.20 -20.95 -12.72
C GLY A 15 11.69 -20.69 -12.98
N ILE A 16 12.12 -19.42 -12.96
CA ILE A 16 13.54 -19.03 -13.10
C ILE A 16 14.28 -19.19 -11.77
N GLY A 17 13.65 -18.79 -10.66
CA GLY A 17 14.21 -18.86 -9.31
C GLY A 17 13.66 -17.75 -8.40
N GLY A 18 14.25 -17.57 -7.23
CA GLY A 18 13.81 -16.62 -6.21
C GLY A 18 14.42 -15.24 -6.34
N GLU A 19 14.84 -14.68 -5.20
CA GLU A 19 15.50 -13.38 -5.08
C GLU A 19 16.85 -13.34 -5.82
N GLU A 20 17.55 -14.47 -5.95
CA GLU A 20 18.82 -14.54 -6.67
C GLU A 20 18.69 -14.26 -8.18
N HIS A 21 17.46 -14.28 -8.70
CA HIS A 21 17.13 -14.04 -10.10
C HIS A 21 16.15 -12.87 -10.27
N SER A 22 16.02 -11.98 -9.28
CA SER A 22 15.12 -10.82 -9.32
C SER A 22 15.52 -9.73 -10.34
N ASP A 23 16.76 -9.73 -10.85
CA ASP A 23 17.25 -8.78 -11.87
C ASP A 23 17.16 -9.35 -13.31
N VAL A 24 16.43 -10.44 -13.52
CA VAL A 24 16.31 -11.03 -14.86
C VAL A 24 15.48 -10.13 -15.79
N PRO A 25 15.98 -9.78 -16.99
CA PRO A 25 15.25 -8.98 -17.96
C PRO A 25 13.94 -9.63 -18.43
N VAL A 26 13.11 -8.85 -19.11
CA VAL A 26 11.86 -9.36 -19.69
C VAL A 26 12.18 -10.50 -20.67
N GLN A 27 11.56 -11.65 -20.46
CA GLN A 27 11.60 -12.79 -21.36
C GLN A 27 10.19 -13.27 -21.65
N THR A 28 9.97 -13.90 -22.80
CA THR A 28 8.66 -14.45 -23.16
C THR A 28 8.77 -15.90 -23.58
N VAL A 29 7.91 -16.74 -23.01
CA VAL A 29 7.81 -18.17 -23.30
C VAL A 29 6.47 -18.45 -23.95
N GLU A 30 6.44 -19.31 -24.97
CA GLU A 30 5.17 -19.72 -25.59
C GLU A 30 4.35 -20.62 -24.67
N GLY A 31 3.05 -20.37 -24.61
CA GLY A 31 2.11 -21.11 -23.77
C GLY A 31 2.15 -20.77 -22.27
N PRO A 32 1.42 -21.55 -21.45
CA PRO A 32 1.27 -21.31 -20.01
C PRO A 32 2.48 -21.77 -19.18
N VAL A 33 3.02 -20.88 -18.35
CA VAL A 33 4.11 -21.17 -17.39
C VAL A 33 3.62 -20.96 -15.95
N GLY A 34 4.00 -21.86 -15.04
CA GLY A 34 3.66 -21.77 -13.61
C GLY A 34 2.16 -21.58 -13.36
N PRO A 35 1.73 -20.49 -12.67
CA PRO A 35 0.32 -20.15 -12.49
C PRO A 35 -0.47 -20.00 -13.79
N GLY A 36 0.18 -19.79 -14.93
CA GLY A 36 -0.45 -19.77 -16.25
C GLY A 36 -1.19 -21.07 -16.59
N ARG A 37 -0.79 -22.21 -15.99
CA ARG A 37 -1.51 -23.48 -16.14
C ARG A 37 -2.86 -23.48 -15.44
N ALA A 38 -2.88 -22.94 -14.22
CA ALA A 38 -4.10 -22.71 -13.46
C ALA A 38 -5.01 -21.69 -14.17
N LEU A 39 -4.41 -20.63 -14.73
CA LEU A 39 -5.13 -19.67 -15.54
C LEU A 39 -5.76 -20.33 -16.78
N GLN A 40 -5.01 -21.16 -17.50
CA GLN A 40 -5.52 -21.90 -18.66
C GLN A 40 -6.71 -22.79 -18.28
N GLN A 41 -6.67 -23.43 -17.11
CA GLN A 41 -7.80 -24.20 -16.58
C GLN A 41 -9.02 -23.32 -16.32
N ALA A 42 -8.83 -22.14 -15.71
CA ALA A 42 -9.90 -21.19 -15.42
C ALA A 42 -10.52 -20.57 -16.69
N LEU A 43 -9.72 -20.36 -17.74
CA LEU A 43 -10.20 -19.89 -19.04
C LEU A 43 -11.07 -20.93 -19.75
N GLY A 44 -10.76 -22.23 -19.57
CA GLY A 44 -11.49 -23.32 -20.22
C GLY A 44 -11.41 -23.25 -21.74
N ASP A 45 -12.54 -23.45 -22.41
CA ASP A 45 -12.69 -23.34 -23.87
C ASP A 45 -12.84 -21.89 -24.37
N ARG A 46 -13.06 -20.94 -23.45
CA ARG A 46 -13.31 -19.53 -23.77
C ARG A 46 -12.03 -18.75 -24.08
N GLY A 47 -10.87 -19.22 -23.61
CA GLY A 47 -9.59 -18.54 -23.82
C GLY A 47 -8.38 -19.48 -23.83
N THR A 48 -7.29 -19.01 -24.44
CA THR A 48 -6.02 -19.74 -24.51
C THR A 48 -4.86 -18.82 -24.15
N VAL A 49 -4.01 -19.26 -23.22
CA VAL A 49 -2.75 -18.59 -22.90
C VAL A 49 -1.77 -18.82 -24.04
N VAL A 50 -1.56 -17.81 -24.89
CA VAL A 50 -0.71 -17.92 -26.08
C VAL A 50 0.77 -17.77 -25.75
N ALA A 51 1.08 -16.97 -24.74
CA ALA A 51 2.43 -16.79 -24.23
C ALA A 51 2.39 -16.28 -22.78
N THR A 52 3.51 -16.48 -22.09
CA THR A 52 3.76 -15.98 -20.75
C THR A 52 4.99 -15.06 -20.77
N VAL A 53 4.80 -13.80 -20.37
CA VAL A 53 5.88 -12.83 -20.13
C VAL A 53 6.38 -13.01 -18.69
N ILE A 54 7.69 -13.12 -18.53
CA ILE A 54 8.35 -13.30 -17.25
C ILE A 54 9.38 -12.18 -17.08
N CYS A 55 9.38 -11.52 -15.94
CA CYS A 55 10.35 -10.46 -15.62
C CYS A 55 10.73 -10.53 -14.15
N GLY A 56 11.97 -10.18 -13.83
CA GLY A 56 12.45 -10.09 -12.46
C GLY A 56 11.85 -8.90 -11.71
N ASP A 57 11.53 -9.12 -10.43
CA ASP A 57 10.94 -8.11 -9.55
C ASP A 57 11.80 -6.85 -9.35
N ASP A 58 13.13 -6.99 -9.25
CA ASP A 58 14.05 -5.85 -9.13
C ASP A 58 14.25 -5.15 -10.48
N TYR A 59 14.36 -5.94 -11.55
CA TYR A 59 14.53 -5.40 -12.89
C TYR A 59 13.39 -4.44 -13.26
N VAL A 60 12.14 -4.84 -13.03
CA VAL A 60 10.99 -3.99 -13.36
C VAL A 60 10.83 -2.80 -12.41
N ALA A 61 11.22 -2.95 -11.14
CA ALA A 61 11.13 -1.87 -10.16
C ALA A 61 12.18 -0.78 -10.40
N GLU A 62 13.36 -1.13 -10.89
CA GLU A 62 14.47 -0.21 -11.10
C GLU A 62 14.60 0.28 -12.56
N ARG A 63 14.09 -0.49 -13.54
CA ARG A 63 14.28 -0.26 -14.98
C ARG A 63 12.99 -0.32 -15.78
N GLU A 64 11.96 0.37 -15.30
CA GLU A 64 10.66 0.48 -15.99
C GLU A 64 10.80 0.93 -17.46
N ASP A 65 11.68 1.89 -17.74
CA ASP A 65 11.91 2.44 -19.08
C ASP A 65 12.52 1.42 -20.07
N ASP A 66 13.24 0.41 -19.57
CA ASP A 66 13.77 -0.69 -20.37
C ASP A 66 12.75 -1.83 -20.49
N ALA A 67 12.02 -2.14 -19.41
CA ALA A 67 11.06 -3.22 -19.36
C ALA A 67 9.80 -2.95 -20.20
N ALA A 68 9.30 -1.71 -20.21
CA ALA A 68 8.05 -1.36 -20.90
C ALA A 68 8.11 -1.57 -22.44
N PRO A 69 9.18 -1.16 -23.15
CA PRO A 69 9.36 -1.49 -24.57
C PRO A 69 9.36 -2.99 -24.86
N ASP A 70 10.03 -3.80 -24.03
CA ASP A 70 10.10 -5.26 -24.23
C ASP A 70 8.74 -5.94 -24.00
N MET A 71 7.98 -5.48 -23.00
CA MET A 71 6.58 -5.90 -22.79
C MET A 71 5.69 -5.51 -23.98
N ALA A 72 5.88 -4.31 -24.54
CA ALA A 72 5.15 -3.87 -25.72
C ALA A 72 5.48 -4.73 -26.95
N ALA A 73 6.75 -5.09 -27.14
CA ALA A 73 7.18 -5.98 -28.22
C ALA A 73 6.53 -7.37 -28.09
N ALA A 74 6.35 -7.87 -26.85
CA ALA A 74 5.61 -9.12 -26.62
C ALA A 74 4.13 -8.99 -27.04
N LEU A 75 3.46 -7.89 -26.71
CA LEU A 75 2.08 -7.64 -27.15
C LEU A 75 1.97 -7.62 -28.69
N GLU A 76 2.89 -6.96 -29.37
CA GLU A 76 2.91 -6.88 -30.83
C GLU A 76 3.13 -8.27 -31.46
N LYS A 77 4.13 -9.02 -30.96
CA LYS A 77 4.45 -10.36 -31.46
C LYS A 77 3.29 -11.35 -31.32
N TYR A 78 2.62 -11.37 -30.17
CA TYR A 78 1.60 -12.37 -29.89
C TYR A 78 0.16 -11.91 -30.17
N SER A 79 -0.06 -10.60 -30.35
CA SER A 79 -1.37 -10.00 -30.64
C SER A 79 -2.49 -10.59 -29.77
N PRO A 80 -2.43 -10.40 -28.43
CA PRO A 80 -3.45 -10.93 -27.53
C PRO A 80 -4.71 -10.05 -27.56
N ASP A 81 -5.85 -10.67 -27.26
CA ASP A 81 -7.13 -9.99 -27.06
C ASP A 81 -7.29 -9.51 -25.60
N LEU A 82 -6.50 -10.10 -24.69
CA LEU A 82 -6.57 -9.86 -23.25
C LEU A 82 -5.20 -10.06 -22.60
N VAL A 83 -4.86 -9.19 -21.66
CA VAL A 83 -3.72 -9.38 -20.76
C VAL A 83 -4.22 -9.74 -19.36
N ILE A 84 -3.61 -10.76 -18.78
CA ILE A 84 -3.79 -11.08 -17.36
C ILE A 84 -2.41 -10.97 -16.71
N ALA A 85 -2.27 -10.14 -15.69
CA ALA A 85 -1.00 -9.93 -15.00
C ALA A 85 -1.10 -10.36 -13.53
N GLY A 86 -0.22 -11.26 -13.08
CA GLY A 86 -0.27 -11.78 -11.72
C GLY A 86 -1.06 -13.09 -11.58
N PRO A 87 -1.63 -13.37 -10.40
CA PRO A 87 -1.81 -12.46 -9.26
C PRO A 87 -0.51 -12.19 -8.48
N ALA A 88 -0.38 -10.97 -7.97
CA ALA A 88 0.78 -10.50 -7.19
C ALA A 88 0.60 -10.55 -5.67
N PHE A 89 -0.62 -10.80 -5.18
CA PHE A 89 -0.90 -10.81 -3.73
C PHE A 89 -0.39 -9.53 -3.05
N ASP A 90 0.28 -9.64 -1.91
CA ASP A 90 0.89 -8.52 -1.20
C ASP A 90 2.36 -8.27 -1.59
N SER A 91 2.85 -8.88 -2.68
CA SER A 91 4.22 -8.63 -3.17
C SER A 91 4.30 -7.25 -3.82
N GLY A 92 5.05 -6.34 -3.20
CA GLY A 92 5.20 -4.97 -3.67
C GLY A 92 5.84 -4.86 -5.06
N ARG A 93 7.07 -5.38 -5.22
CA ARG A 93 7.82 -5.28 -6.50
C ARG A 93 7.13 -6.02 -7.64
N TYR A 94 6.62 -7.23 -7.38
CA TYR A 94 5.85 -7.98 -8.38
C TYR A 94 4.54 -7.26 -8.75
N GLY A 95 3.90 -6.61 -7.76
CA GLY A 95 2.75 -5.75 -7.98
C GLY A 95 3.04 -4.63 -8.98
N LEU A 96 4.18 -3.95 -8.83
CA LEU A 96 4.61 -2.91 -9.77
C LEU A 96 4.80 -3.45 -11.19
N GLY A 97 5.41 -4.64 -11.33
CA GLY A 97 5.54 -5.30 -12.62
C GLY A 97 4.21 -5.66 -13.28
N CYS A 98 3.26 -6.17 -12.50
CA CYS A 98 1.90 -6.45 -12.97
C CYS A 98 1.19 -5.17 -13.42
N ALA A 99 1.37 -4.08 -12.67
CA ALA A 99 0.81 -2.78 -13.00
C ALA A 99 1.40 -2.21 -14.29
N LEU A 100 2.72 -2.32 -14.47
CA LEU A 100 3.39 -1.91 -15.70
C LEU A 100 2.82 -2.65 -16.92
N MET A 101 2.74 -3.98 -16.85
CA MET A 101 2.18 -4.80 -17.93
C MET A 101 0.74 -4.38 -18.29
N CYS A 102 -0.10 -4.10 -17.29
CA CYS A 102 -1.47 -3.63 -17.51
C CYS A 102 -1.50 -2.24 -18.17
N ARG A 103 -0.63 -1.32 -17.74
CA ARG A 103 -0.51 0.04 -18.31
C ARG A 103 -0.05 0.00 -19.77
N VAL A 104 0.97 -0.82 -20.06
CA VAL A 104 1.47 -1.04 -21.42
C VAL A 104 0.38 -1.65 -22.31
N ALA A 105 -0.35 -2.66 -21.84
CA ALA A 105 -1.49 -3.24 -22.56
C ALA A 105 -2.58 -2.18 -22.87
N LYS A 106 -2.95 -1.39 -21.87
CA LYS A 106 -3.95 -0.32 -22.03
C LYS A 106 -3.53 0.75 -23.03
N SER A 107 -2.24 1.09 -23.10
CA SER A 107 -1.69 2.02 -24.11
C SER A 107 -1.81 1.51 -25.56
N LYS A 108 -2.05 0.21 -25.73
CA LYS A 108 -2.28 -0.47 -27.01
C LYS A 108 -3.76 -0.84 -27.21
N ASP A 109 -4.66 -0.28 -26.39
CA ASP A 109 -6.10 -0.57 -26.38
C ASP A 109 -6.44 -2.05 -26.12
N ILE A 110 -5.55 -2.78 -25.45
CA ILE A 110 -5.78 -4.18 -25.04
C ILE A 110 -6.30 -4.19 -23.60
N PRO A 111 -7.47 -4.80 -23.31
CA PRO A 111 -7.97 -4.89 -21.95
C PRO A 111 -7.01 -5.71 -21.08
N ALA A 112 -6.86 -5.29 -19.83
CA ALA A 112 -5.95 -5.93 -18.88
C ALA A 112 -6.59 -6.06 -17.49
N VAL A 113 -6.36 -7.20 -16.85
CA VAL A 113 -6.81 -7.49 -15.48
C VAL A 113 -5.65 -8.00 -14.64
N THR A 114 -5.61 -7.60 -13.38
CA THR A 114 -4.64 -8.12 -12.41
C THR A 114 -5.32 -8.61 -11.13
N GLY A 115 -4.56 -9.23 -10.23
CA GLY A 115 -5.01 -9.67 -8.91
C GLY A 115 -3.99 -9.25 -7.86
N MET A 116 -4.41 -8.50 -6.86
CA MET A 116 -3.52 -7.91 -5.85
C MET A 116 -4.23 -7.80 -4.50
N TYR A 117 -3.45 -7.79 -3.42
CA TYR A 117 -3.95 -7.39 -2.12
C TYR A 117 -4.34 -5.89 -2.16
N PRO A 118 -5.43 -5.44 -1.52
CA PRO A 118 -5.88 -4.05 -1.59
C PRO A 118 -4.84 -3.01 -1.17
N ASP A 119 -3.95 -3.36 -0.24
CA ASP A 119 -2.88 -2.46 0.24
C ASP A 119 -1.56 -2.61 -0.53
N ASN A 120 -1.54 -3.42 -1.59
CA ASN A 120 -0.36 -3.55 -2.44
C ASN A 120 0.07 -2.18 -2.98
N ALA A 121 1.38 -1.90 -2.96
CA ALA A 121 1.95 -0.63 -3.38
C ALA A 121 1.44 -0.19 -4.76
N ALA A 122 1.30 -1.12 -5.70
CA ALA A 122 0.83 -0.83 -7.06
C ALA A 122 -0.65 -0.42 -7.13
N ILE A 123 -1.51 -0.94 -6.25
CA ILE A 123 -2.89 -0.47 -6.12
C ILE A 123 -2.90 0.95 -5.60
N ILE A 124 -2.09 1.26 -4.59
CA ILE A 124 -2.01 2.58 -3.99
C ILE A 124 -1.52 3.62 -5.01
N THR A 125 -0.47 3.32 -5.77
CA THR A 125 0.17 4.26 -6.70
C THR A 125 -0.52 4.35 -8.06
N HIS A 126 -1.04 3.24 -8.59
CA HIS A 126 -1.58 3.16 -9.96
C HIS A 126 -3.08 2.83 -10.02
N ARG A 127 -3.85 2.90 -8.91
CA ARG A 127 -5.29 2.58 -8.85
C ARG A 127 -6.08 2.92 -10.11
N ARG A 128 -6.05 4.17 -10.59
CA ARG A 128 -6.89 4.62 -11.73
C ARG A 128 -6.58 3.93 -13.06
N GLU A 129 -5.41 3.34 -13.16
CA GLU A 129 -4.92 2.69 -14.38
C GLU A 129 -5.15 1.18 -14.36
N LEU A 130 -5.41 0.60 -13.18
CA LEU A 130 -5.56 -0.82 -12.98
C LEU A 130 -7.02 -1.24 -12.81
N LEU A 131 -7.33 -2.43 -13.28
CA LEU A 131 -8.53 -3.16 -12.93
C LEU A 131 -8.10 -4.46 -12.24
N ALA A 132 -8.23 -4.47 -10.92
CA ALA A 132 -7.63 -5.49 -10.07
C ALA A 132 -8.70 -6.25 -9.28
N VAL A 133 -8.64 -7.57 -9.26
CA VAL A 133 -9.43 -8.40 -8.35
C VAL A 133 -8.71 -8.47 -6.99
N PRO A 134 -9.42 -8.35 -5.86
CA PRO A 134 -8.81 -8.49 -4.54
C PRO A 134 -8.38 -9.94 -4.30
N SER A 135 -7.10 -10.12 -3.99
CA SER A 135 -6.54 -11.38 -3.49
C SER A 135 -6.26 -11.30 -1.98
N GLY A 136 -6.00 -12.44 -1.34
CA GLY A 136 -5.44 -12.49 0.01
C GLY A 136 -3.93 -12.23 0.04
N ASN A 137 -3.30 -12.59 1.16
CA ASN A 137 -1.88 -12.33 1.42
C ASN A 137 -0.93 -13.31 0.73
N ASP A 138 -1.39 -14.54 0.43
CA ASP A 138 -0.52 -15.59 -0.10
C ASP A 138 -1.17 -16.46 -1.18
N ALA A 139 -0.35 -17.32 -1.79
CA ALA A 139 -0.69 -18.16 -2.92
C ALA A 139 -1.71 -19.30 -2.61
N SER A 140 -2.14 -19.50 -1.37
CA SER A 140 -3.18 -20.48 -1.04
C SER A 140 -4.50 -20.24 -1.79
N GLN A 141 -4.77 -18.98 -2.15
CA GLN A 141 -5.96 -18.55 -2.88
C GLN A 141 -5.77 -18.46 -4.41
N MET A 142 -4.64 -18.93 -4.94
CA MET A 142 -4.24 -18.76 -6.34
C MET A 142 -5.32 -19.14 -7.35
N MET A 143 -5.91 -20.33 -7.23
CA MET A 143 -6.92 -20.82 -8.18
C MET A 143 -8.17 -19.94 -8.20
N ASP A 144 -8.63 -19.50 -7.02
CA ASP A 144 -9.82 -18.67 -6.89
C ASP A 144 -9.59 -17.28 -7.47
N VAL A 145 -8.45 -16.66 -7.15
CA VAL A 145 -8.07 -15.34 -7.67
C VAL A 145 -7.93 -15.38 -9.19
N LEU A 146 -7.23 -16.38 -9.73
CA LEU A 146 -7.10 -16.55 -11.19
C LEU A 146 -8.44 -16.78 -11.87
N THR A 147 -9.37 -17.50 -11.23
CA THR A 147 -10.72 -17.72 -11.77
C THR A 147 -11.49 -16.40 -11.86
N ARG A 148 -11.44 -15.58 -10.82
CA ARG A 148 -12.06 -14.24 -10.83
C ARG A 148 -11.41 -13.32 -11.86
N MET A 149 -10.08 -13.31 -11.96
CA MET A 149 -9.34 -12.55 -12.99
C MET A 149 -9.72 -13.00 -14.41
N ALA A 150 -9.80 -14.31 -14.66
CA ALA A 150 -10.19 -14.86 -15.95
C ALA A 150 -11.61 -14.46 -16.33
N ASN A 151 -12.57 -14.56 -15.40
CA ASN A 151 -13.97 -14.18 -15.67
C ASN A 151 -14.11 -12.68 -15.98
N LEU A 152 -13.47 -11.82 -15.19
CA LEU A 152 -13.47 -10.37 -15.41
C LEU A 152 -12.80 -10.02 -16.75
N GLY A 153 -11.64 -10.62 -17.03
CA GLY A 153 -10.90 -10.40 -18.28
C GLY A 153 -11.67 -10.85 -19.52
N LEU A 154 -12.29 -12.04 -19.48
CA LEU A 154 -13.12 -12.54 -20.58
C LEU A 154 -14.32 -11.62 -20.86
N LYS A 155 -14.93 -11.05 -19.81
CA LYS A 155 -16.01 -10.08 -19.95
C LYS A 155 -15.53 -8.83 -20.70
N LEU A 156 -14.37 -8.27 -20.32
CA LEU A 156 -13.79 -7.11 -21.00
C LEU A 156 -13.43 -7.41 -22.46
N ALA A 157 -12.81 -8.56 -22.72
CA ALA A 157 -12.46 -8.99 -24.07
C ALA A 157 -13.69 -9.18 -24.98
N SER A 158 -14.85 -9.50 -24.40
CA SER A 158 -16.12 -9.57 -25.14
C SER A 158 -16.75 -8.21 -25.45
N GLY A 159 -16.21 -7.10 -24.91
CA GLY A 159 -16.78 -5.76 -25.04
C GLY A 159 -18.03 -5.53 -24.20
N ALA A 160 -18.33 -6.41 -23.24
CA ALA A 160 -19.46 -6.25 -22.34
C ALA A 160 -19.24 -5.07 -21.38
N GLU A 161 -20.33 -4.42 -20.99
CA GLU A 161 -20.28 -3.28 -20.06
C GLU A 161 -19.78 -3.73 -18.68
N LEU A 162 -18.81 -3.00 -18.15
CA LEU A 162 -18.27 -3.22 -16.81
C LEU A 162 -19.20 -2.57 -15.78
N GLY A 163 -19.75 -3.37 -14.88
CA GLY A 163 -20.56 -2.91 -13.75
C GLY A 163 -19.73 -2.24 -12.66
N SER A 164 -20.36 -2.03 -11.50
CA SER A 164 -19.67 -1.43 -10.36
C SER A 164 -18.65 -2.40 -9.75
N ALA A 165 -17.69 -1.86 -9.00
CA ALA A 165 -16.72 -2.64 -8.23
C ALA A 165 -17.40 -3.66 -7.30
N GLU A 166 -18.57 -3.30 -6.75
CA GLU A 166 -19.37 -4.15 -5.87
C GLU A 166 -20.01 -5.31 -6.63
N ASP A 167 -20.57 -5.06 -7.81
CA ASP A 167 -21.24 -6.08 -8.63
C ASP A 167 -20.24 -7.05 -9.28
N GLU A 168 -19.09 -6.54 -9.70
CA GLU A 168 -18.08 -7.28 -10.45
C GLU A 168 -16.96 -7.86 -9.58
N GLY A 169 -16.85 -7.39 -8.32
CA GLY A 169 -15.87 -7.87 -7.35
C GLY A 169 -14.43 -7.43 -7.62
N TYR A 170 -14.20 -6.29 -8.27
CA TYR A 170 -12.87 -5.69 -8.42
C TYR A 170 -12.62 -4.57 -7.40
N ILE A 171 -11.35 -4.22 -7.15
CA ILE A 171 -10.94 -3.18 -6.21
C ILE A 171 -11.38 -1.80 -6.74
N PRO A 172 -12.12 -0.98 -5.97
CA PRO A 172 -12.53 0.36 -6.39
C PRO A 172 -11.36 1.25 -6.81
N HIS A 173 -11.30 1.56 -8.10
CA HIS A 173 -10.10 2.12 -8.71
C HIS A 173 -10.18 3.65 -8.98
N GLY A 174 -11.25 4.30 -8.51
CA GLY A 174 -11.40 5.77 -8.53
C GLY A 174 -11.97 6.36 -9.82
N VAL A 175 -12.54 5.54 -10.70
CA VAL A 175 -13.36 5.98 -11.82
C VAL A 175 -14.79 6.21 -11.33
N ARG A 176 -15.39 7.34 -11.74
CA ARG A 176 -16.78 7.66 -11.44
C ARG A 176 -17.56 7.71 -12.75
N THR A 177 -18.60 6.90 -12.85
CA THR A 177 -19.53 6.88 -13.97
C THR A 177 -20.87 7.45 -13.52
N LEU A 178 -21.58 8.11 -14.44
CA LEU A 178 -22.91 8.60 -14.17
C LEU A 178 -23.89 7.43 -14.34
N VAL A 179 -24.65 7.16 -13.28
CA VAL A 179 -25.67 6.10 -13.27
C VAL A 179 -27.03 6.70 -12.90
N PHE A 180 -28.08 6.22 -13.55
CA PHE A 180 -29.44 6.52 -13.15
C PHE A 180 -29.93 5.45 -12.19
N LYS A 181 -30.52 5.87 -11.07
CA LYS A 181 -31.17 5.00 -10.10
C LYS A 181 -32.68 5.16 -10.23
N GLU A 182 -33.41 4.08 -9.98
CA GLU A 182 -34.88 4.05 -10.11
C GLU A 182 -35.58 5.02 -9.14
N ARG A 183 -34.99 5.20 -7.95
CA ARG A 183 -35.51 6.07 -6.89
C ARG A 183 -34.60 7.26 -6.67
N VAL A 184 -35.15 8.35 -6.15
CA VAL A 184 -34.42 9.60 -5.84
C VAL A 184 -33.59 9.46 -4.55
N GLY A 185 -32.51 10.26 -4.45
CA GLY A 185 -31.50 10.07 -3.39
C GLY A 185 -32.03 10.20 -1.96
N TYR A 186 -32.97 11.12 -1.70
CA TYR A 186 -33.50 11.32 -0.36
C TYR A 186 -34.35 10.14 0.14
N GLU A 187 -35.05 9.44 -0.76
CA GLU A 187 -35.83 8.26 -0.41
C GLU A 187 -34.92 7.11 0.03
N ARG A 188 -33.86 6.85 -0.75
CA ARG A 188 -32.90 5.79 -0.45
C ARG A 188 -32.13 6.09 0.84
N ALA A 189 -31.78 7.36 1.06
CA ALA A 189 -31.15 7.80 2.31
C ALA A 189 -32.07 7.62 3.53
N LEU A 190 -33.37 7.89 3.37
CA LEU A 190 -34.35 7.67 4.43
C LEU A 190 -34.55 6.19 4.72
N ASP A 191 -34.64 5.35 3.70
CA ASP A 191 -34.75 3.90 3.87
C ASP A 191 -33.54 3.33 4.60
N MET A 192 -32.33 3.76 4.22
CA MET A 192 -31.09 3.38 4.91
C MET A 192 -31.08 3.83 6.38
N LEU A 193 -31.56 5.05 6.66
CA LEU A 193 -31.67 5.57 8.03
C LEU A 193 -32.67 4.76 8.85
N LEU A 194 -33.84 4.46 8.29
CA LEU A 194 -34.89 3.68 8.96
C LEU A 194 -34.40 2.26 9.25
N ALA A 195 -33.78 1.60 8.27
CA ALA A 195 -33.17 0.28 8.46
C ALA A 195 -32.14 0.31 9.59
N ARG A 196 -31.22 1.30 9.59
CA ARG A 196 -30.23 1.47 10.67
C ARG A 196 -30.86 1.71 12.04
N VAL A 197 -31.92 2.50 12.13
CA VAL A 197 -32.62 2.80 13.41
C VAL A 197 -33.36 1.56 13.94
N ASN A 198 -33.77 0.66 13.06
CA ASN A 198 -34.49 -0.57 13.40
C ASN A 198 -33.59 -1.81 13.53
N ASP A 199 -32.26 -1.65 13.51
CA ASP A 199 -31.27 -2.75 13.49
C ASP A 199 -31.49 -3.75 12.32
N GLU A 200 -32.02 -3.27 11.20
CA GLU A 200 -32.16 -4.04 9.96
C GLU A 200 -30.89 -3.95 9.09
N PRO A 201 -30.61 -4.93 8.22
CA PRO A 201 -29.46 -4.87 7.31
C PRO A 201 -29.54 -3.65 6.38
N TRP A 202 -28.44 -2.92 6.25
CA TRP A 202 -28.34 -1.74 5.38
C TRP A 202 -26.93 -1.64 4.78
N THR A 203 -26.84 -1.01 3.59
CA THR A 203 -25.58 -0.71 2.92
C THR A 203 -25.48 0.79 2.68
N SER A 204 -24.33 1.39 3.00
CA SER A 204 -24.08 2.80 2.70
C SER A 204 -23.83 3.00 1.20
N GLU A 205 -24.56 3.93 0.57
CA GLU A 205 -24.19 4.40 -0.78
C GLU A 205 -22.91 5.24 -0.77
N ILE A 206 -22.50 5.72 0.41
CA ILE A 206 -21.22 6.41 0.61
C ILE A 206 -20.24 5.40 1.17
N GLN A 207 -19.29 4.98 0.33
CA GLN A 207 -18.17 4.16 0.74
C GLN A 207 -17.26 5.00 1.66
N ILE A 208 -17.32 4.73 2.96
CA ILE A 208 -16.42 5.31 3.96
C ILE A 208 -15.24 4.35 4.10
N GLN A 209 -14.01 4.87 3.96
CA GLN A 209 -12.81 4.08 4.20
C GLN A 209 -12.84 3.58 5.65
N GLN A 210 -12.88 2.26 5.83
CA GLN A 210 -12.80 1.68 7.16
C GLN A 210 -11.34 1.76 7.62
N TYR A 211 -11.11 2.51 8.69
CA TYR A 211 -9.83 2.51 9.37
C TYR A 211 -9.76 1.28 10.26
N GLU A 212 -8.58 0.65 10.33
CA GLU A 212 -8.32 -0.39 11.30
C GLU A 212 -8.55 0.16 12.71
N THR A 213 -9.35 -0.55 13.50
CA THR A 213 -9.55 -0.21 14.91
C THR A 213 -8.52 -0.98 15.73
N ILE A 214 -7.50 -0.27 16.19
CA ILE A 214 -6.47 -0.86 17.06
C ILE A 214 -6.94 -0.79 18.51
N ALA A 215 -6.88 -1.92 19.22
CA ALA A 215 -7.14 -1.95 20.65
C ALA A 215 -6.09 -1.08 21.39
N PRO A 216 -6.51 -0.10 22.22
CA PRO A 216 -5.57 0.70 23.00
C PRO A 216 -4.70 -0.18 23.91
N ALA A 217 -3.44 0.23 24.12
CA ALA A 217 -2.58 -0.41 25.10
C ALA A 217 -3.20 -0.35 26.51
N ALA A 218 -2.94 -1.37 27.33
CA ALA A 218 -3.37 -1.37 28.72
C ALA A 218 -2.76 -0.16 29.47
N PRO A 219 -3.50 0.48 30.39
CA PRO A 219 -2.97 1.59 31.16
C PRO A 219 -1.84 1.14 32.09
N ILE A 220 -0.84 2.00 32.27
CA ILE A 220 0.17 1.82 33.32
C ILE A 220 -0.41 2.34 34.64
N GLU A 221 -0.49 1.47 35.65
CA GLU A 221 -1.08 1.82 36.95
C GLU A 221 -0.20 2.76 37.78
N ASP A 222 1.12 2.58 37.73
CA ASP A 222 2.10 3.41 38.44
C ASP A 222 3.15 3.94 37.46
N LEU A 223 3.12 5.25 37.25
CA LEU A 223 4.04 5.94 36.35
C LEU A 223 5.38 6.26 37.01
N THR A 224 5.48 6.26 38.35
CA THR A 224 6.64 6.80 39.07
C THR A 224 7.95 6.03 38.80
N GLY A 225 7.86 4.78 38.36
CA GLY A 225 8.98 3.97 37.88
C GLY A 225 9.07 3.82 36.35
N ALA A 226 8.11 4.37 35.60
CA ALA A 226 7.98 4.14 34.17
C ALA A 226 8.95 5.01 33.35
N THR A 227 9.65 4.37 32.41
CA THR A 227 10.46 5.02 31.38
C THR A 227 9.60 5.30 30.14
N ILE A 228 9.56 6.56 29.71
CA ILE A 228 8.72 7.01 28.60
C ILE A 228 9.57 7.26 27.35
N GLY A 229 9.27 6.54 26.27
CA GLY A 229 9.80 6.76 24.92
C GLY A 229 8.95 7.74 24.11
N ILE A 230 9.55 8.33 23.07
CA ILE A 230 8.88 9.30 22.21
C ILE A 230 9.06 8.88 20.74
N VAL A 231 7.95 8.86 20.01
CA VAL A 231 7.94 8.70 18.54
C VAL A 231 7.14 9.85 17.95
N VAL A 232 7.70 10.55 16.97
CA VAL A 232 7.04 11.66 16.32
C VAL A 232 6.87 11.39 14.83
N SER A 233 5.69 11.69 14.29
CA SER A 233 5.46 11.78 12.84
C SER A 233 5.43 13.25 12.36
N THR A 234 5.84 14.19 13.21
CA THR A 234 5.88 15.63 12.92
C THR A 234 7.14 16.05 12.16
N GLY A 235 8.02 15.11 11.82
CA GLY A 235 9.25 15.33 11.06
C GLY A 235 10.28 16.20 11.76
N VAL A 236 10.28 16.27 13.10
CA VAL A 236 11.29 17.03 13.86
C VAL A 236 12.62 16.29 13.82
N VAL A 237 13.66 16.98 13.36
CA VAL A 237 15.02 16.46 13.16
C VAL A 237 16.04 17.49 13.66
N PRO A 238 17.30 17.09 13.94
CA PRO A 238 18.37 18.04 14.16
C PRO A 238 18.52 18.99 12.97
N LYS A 239 18.98 20.21 13.25
CA LYS A 239 19.15 21.24 12.23
C LYS A 239 19.97 20.75 11.05
N GLY A 240 19.48 21.01 9.83
CA GLY A 240 20.12 20.59 8.59
C GLY A 240 19.70 19.18 8.13
N ASN A 241 18.82 18.49 8.86
CA ASN A 241 18.29 17.17 8.50
C ASN A 241 19.40 16.16 8.14
N PRO A 242 20.26 15.78 9.11
CA PRO A 242 21.47 14.99 8.83
C PRO A 242 21.18 13.63 8.17
N ASP A 243 20.02 13.04 8.46
CA ASP A 243 19.62 11.75 7.89
C ASP A 243 18.83 11.88 6.58
N ASN A 244 18.70 13.09 6.04
CA ASN A 244 17.96 13.38 4.81
C ASN A 244 16.52 12.82 4.80
N ILE A 245 15.83 12.87 5.95
CA ILE A 245 14.43 12.42 6.03
C ILE A 245 13.60 13.24 5.03
N PRO A 246 12.87 12.61 4.10
CA PRO A 246 12.05 13.33 3.15
C PRO A 246 10.78 13.88 3.82
N GLY A 247 10.28 15.02 3.34
CA GLY A 247 9.05 15.65 3.86
C GLY A 247 7.74 14.89 3.56
N ALA A 248 7.82 13.84 2.75
CA ALA A 248 6.73 12.91 2.45
C ALA A 248 7.33 11.54 2.10
N ARG A 249 6.56 10.46 2.28
CA ARG A 249 6.93 9.09 1.90
C ARG A 249 8.26 8.62 2.52
N ALA A 250 8.51 8.98 3.78
CA ALA A 250 9.71 8.52 4.47
C ALA A 250 9.70 6.99 4.60
N LEU A 251 10.79 6.36 4.18
CA LEU A 251 10.99 4.90 4.22
C LEU A 251 11.61 4.41 5.54
N TYR A 252 11.97 5.35 6.41
CA TYR A 252 12.62 5.09 7.69
C TYR A 252 12.25 6.17 8.71
N ALA A 253 12.62 5.93 9.96
CA ALA A 253 12.63 6.92 11.01
C ALA A 253 14.07 7.23 11.42
N GLY A 254 14.38 8.51 11.63
CA GLY A 254 15.64 8.93 12.26
C GLY A 254 15.60 8.66 13.75
N ARG A 255 16.78 8.46 14.35
CA ARG A 255 16.96 8.18 15.79
C ARG A 255 17.89 9.23 16.38
N TYR A 256 17.37 10.06 17.27
CA TYR A 256 18.11 11.22 17.77
C TYR A 256 18.17 11.22 19.29
N SER A 257 19.34 11.57 19.83
CA SER A 257 19.53 11.71 21.29
C SER A 257 18.91 13.01 21.80
N VAL A 258 18.25 12.92 22.95
CA VAL A 258 17.70 14.01 23.76
C VAL A 258 18.15 13.90 25.22
N ALA A 259 19.19 13.09 25.50
CA ALA A 259 19.70 12.83 26.84
C ALA A 259 20.05 14.13 27.58
N ASP A 260 20.76 15.04 26.92
CA ASP A 260 21.23 16.32 27.47
C ASP A 260 20.38 17.51 27.01
N VAL A 261 19.14 17.25 26.59
CA VAL A 261 18.23 18.27 26.04
C VAL A 261 17.04 18.45 26.98
N GLU A 262 16.87 19.66 27.50
CA GLU A 262 15.72 20.07 28.31
C GLU A 262 14.56 20.58 27.45
N ALA A 263 14.89 21.38 26.43
CA ALA A 263 13.95 21.93 25.48
C ALA A 263 14.59 22.09 24.11
N LEU A 264 13.78 22.02 23.06
CA LEU A 264 14.21 22.22 21.70
C LEU A 264 14.18 23.72 21.37
N ASP A 265 15.12 24.17 20.55
CA ASP A 265 15.14 25.51 19.98
C ASP A 265 15.30 25.45 18.44
N VAL A 266 15.06 26.58 17.79
CA VAL A 266 15.09 26.71 16.33
C VAL A 266 16.50 26.69 15.72
N GLU A 267 17.54 26.80 16.56
CA GLU A 267 18.94 26.75 16.14
C GLU A 267 19.40 25.30 16.02
N GLY A 268 18.99 24.45 16.95
CA GLY A 268 19.34 23.03 17.03
C GLY A 268 18.37 22.09 16.33
N TRP A 269 17.12 22.49 16.11
CA TRP A 269 16.07 21.61 15.58
C TRP A 269 15.22 22.26 14.49
N GLU A 270 14.66 21.44 13.61
CA GLU A 270 13.67 21.85 12.63
C GLU A 270 12.72 20.70 12.26
N SER A 271 11.54 21.04 11.74
CA SER A 271 10.62 20.09 11.12
C SER A 271 10.74 20.13 9.60
N VAL A 272 10.98 18.96 9.02
CA VAL A 272 11.02 18.73 7.56
C VAL A 272 9.67 18.28 6.99
N HIS A 273 8.63 18.24 7.82
CA HIS A 273 7.33 17.70 7.45
C HIS A 273 6.67 18.50 6.31
N GLY A 274 6.26 17.80 5.25
CA GLY A 274 5.69 18.39 4.03
C GLY A 274 4.16 18.48 3.99
N GLY A 275 3.46 17.96 5.00
CA GLY A 275 1.99 17.88 5.02
C GLY A 275 1.27 19.02 5.77
N PHE A 276 1.91 19.63 6.76
CA PHE A 276 1.36 20.75 7.53
C PHE A 276 2.34 21.92 7.56
N ASN A 277 1.90 23.10 8.00
CA ASN A 277 2.72 24.30 8.04
C ASN A 277 3.76 24.25 9.18
N THR A 278 5.03 24.06 8.84
CA THR A 278 6.14 23.97 9.79
C THR A 278 6.70 25.31 10.24
N ARG A 279 6.16 26.45 9.79
CA ARG A 279 6.71 27.78 10.09
C ARG A 279 6.82 28.07 11.58
N ILE A 280 5.81 27.68 12.37
CA ILE A 280 5.85 27.88 13.83
C ILE A 280 6.97 27.05 14.44
N LEU A 281 7.10 25.78 14.03
CA LEU A 281 8.14 24.88 14.53
C LEU A 281 9.54 25.40 14.19
N ASN A 282 9.72 25.90 12.96
CA ASN A 282 11.03 26.24 12.42
C ASN A 282 11.47 27.67 12.73
N LEU A 283 10.55 28.57 13.07
CA LEU A 283 10.86 29.99 13.33
C LEU A 283 10.54 30.45 14.76
N GLN A 284 9.77 29.68 15.54
CA GLN A 284 9.31 30.12 16.86
C GLN A 284 9.50 29.07 17.94
N ASN A 285 8.94 27.87 17.80
CA ASN A 285 8.93 26.88 18.87
C ASN A 285 8.77 25.44 18.34
N PRO A 286 9.86 24.66 18.26
CA PRO A 286 9.80 23.24 17.86
C PRO A 286 9.19 22.32 18.93
N ASN A 287 9.05 22.75 20.19
CA ASN A 287 8.52 21.91 21.28
C ASN A 287 7.04 21.54 21.11
N TYR A 288 6.30 22.20 20.20
CA TYR A 288 4.94 21.78 19.84
C TYR A 288 4.91 20.43 19.11
N ALA A 289 6.00 20.05 18.47
CA ALA A 289 6.09 18.86 17.65
C ALA A 289 6.82 17.70 18.35
N LEU A 290 7.48 17.98 19.49
CA LEU A 290 8.11 17.01 20.37
C LEU A 290 7.99 17.49 21.83
N PRO A 291 7.10 16.90 22.66
CA PRO A 291 6.71 17.42 23.98
C PRO A 291 7.75 17.13 25.08
N LEU A 292 9.05 17.19 24.76
CA LEU A 292 10.14 16.90 25.68
C LEU A 292 10.12 17.78 26.94
N PRO A 293 9.90 19.11 26.88
CA PRO A 293 9.86 19.92 28.10
C PRO A 293 8.77 19.50 29.08
N ALA A 294 7.62 19.03 28.57
CA ALA A 294 6.53 18.54 29.41
C ALA A 294 6.93 17.24 30.11
N LEU A 295 7.62 16.34 29.41
CA LEU A 295 8.08 15.07 29.98
C LEU A 295 9.23 15.28 30.99
N ARG A 296 10.19 16.15 30.70
CA ARG A 296 11.25 16.54 31.64
C ARG A 296 10.68 17.16 32.92
N ARG A 297 9.64 17.97 32.79
CA ARG A 297 8.91 18.50 33.94
C ARG A 297 8.28 17.36 34.78
N LEU A 298 7.57 16.44 34.15
CA LEU A 298 6.95 15.29 34.84
C LEU A 298 7.99 14.39 35.52
N GLU A 299 9.15 14.18 34.89
CA GLU A 299 10.30 13.47 35.45
C GLU A 299 10.83 14.20 36.70
N SER A 300 11.03 15.52 36.62
CA SER A 300 11.51 16.31 37.77
C SER A 300 10.51 16.39 38.93
N GLU A 301 9.20 16.31 38.63
CA GLU A 301 8.12 16.26 39.63
C GLU A 301 7.95 14.84 40.22
N GLY A 302 8.70 13.85 39.73
CA GLY A 302 8.62 12.44 40.17
C GLY A 302 7.35 11.73 39.72
N VAL A 303 6.65 12.25 38.71
CA VAL A 303 5.43 11.66 38.15
C VAL A 303 5.76 10.48 37.23
N ILE A 304 6.89 10.56 36.52
CA ILE A 304 7.43 9.48 35.71
C ILE A 304 8.83 9.08 36.19
N GLY A 305 9.24 7.83 35.95
CA GLY A 305 10.56 7.32 36.31
C GLY A 305 11.69 7.89 35.45
N GLY A 306 11.40 8.18 34.18
CA GLY A 306 12.30 8.93 33.32
C GLY A 306 11.89 9.01 31.86
N VAL A 307 12.68 9.75 31.08
CA VAL A 307 12.54 9.84 29.62
C VAL A 307 13.64 9.04 28.94
N TYR A 308 13.27 8.13 28.02
CA TYR A 308 14.23 7.38 27.23
C TYR A 308 15.13 8.35 26.43
N PRO A 309 16.48 8.17 26.44
CA PRO A 309 17.40 9.19 25.93
C PRO A 309 17.37 9.41 24.42
N HIS A 310 16.60 8.62 23.66
CA HIS A 310 16.43 8.82 22.23
C HIS A 310 14.96 8.94 21.86
N TYR A 311 14.69 9.64 20.76
CA TYR A 311 13.38 9.61 20.12
C TYR A 311 13.51 9.22 18.66
N PHE A 312 12.39 8.78 18.10
CA PHE A 312 12.30 8.43 16.68
C PHE A 312 11.45 9.44 15.94
N SER A 313 11.94 9.86 14.77
CA SER A 313 11.25 10.84 13.92
C SER A 313 10.99 10.30 12.54
N THR A 314 9.75 10.44 12.09
CA THR A 314 9.33 10.25 10.70
C THR A 314 8.37 11.37 10.33
N VAL A 315 7.84 11.36 9.10
CA VAL A 315 6.83 12.34 8.67
C VAL A 315 5.42 11.76 8.58
N GLY A 316 5.24 10.46 8.37
CA GLY A 316 3.92 9.83 8.17
C GLY A 316 3.13 10.31 6.93
N ASN A 317 3.42 11.51 6.43
CA ASN A 317 2.82 12.13 5.27
C ASN A 317 3.03 11.28 4.02
N GLN A 318 1.93 10.71 3.49
CA GLN A 318 1.92 9.82 2.34
C GLN A 318 2.75 8.53 2.51
N THR A 319 3.12 8.15 3.73
CA THR A 319 3.78 6.86 3.97
C THR A 319 2.75 5.73 3.83
N ALA A 320 3.11 4.67 3.12
CA ALA A 320 2.25 3.50 2.97
C ALA A 320 2.00 2.83 4.34
N ILE A 321 0.83 2.24 4.54
CA ILE A 321 0.46 1.60 5.81
C ILE A 321 1.43 0.47 6.16
N GLY A 322 1.68 -0.47 5.24
CA GLY A 322 2.60 -1.59 5.47
C GLY A 322 3.99 -1.14 5.92
N LEU A 323 4.56 -0.15 5.22
CA LEU A 323 5.84 0.45 5.61
C LEU A 323 5.79 1.14 6.98
N SER A 324 4.68 1.81 7.30
CA SER A 324 4.50 2.45 8.62
C SER A 324 4.47 1.41 9.74
N VAL A 325 3.86 0.24 9.49
CA VAL A 325 3.87 -0.90 10.41
C VAL A 325 5.29 -1.42 10.61
N GLU A 326 6.07 -1.61 9.54
CA GLU A 326 7.46 -2.06 9.62
C GLU A 326 8.35 -1.09 10.41
N ILE A 327 8.23 0.22 10.17
CA ILE A 327 8.94 1.26 10.94
C ILE A 327 8.55 1.17 12.42
N GLY A 328 7.25 1.07 12.73
CA GLY A 328 6.76 0.95 14.10
C GLY A 328 7.28 -0.30 14.81
N GLN A 329 7.26 -1.46 14.15
CA GLN A 329 7.77 -2.72 14.70
C GLN A 329 9.27 -2.64 15.03
N ARG A 330 10.07 -2.02 14.18
CA ARG A 330 11.51 -1.82 14.42
C ARG A 330 11.77 -0.92 15.63
N ILE A 331 11.03 0.18 15.75
CA ILE A 331 11.15 1.12 16.88
C ILE A 331 10.73 0.44 18.19
N VAL A 332 9.58 -0.24 18.18
CA VAL A 332 9.06 -0.93 19.37
C VAL A 332 10.00 -2.05 19.82
N LYS A 333 10.66 -2.75 18.89
CA LYS A 333 11.68 -3.74 19.24
C LYS A 333 12.80 -3.14 20.09
N GLU A 334 13.33 -1.98 19.69
CA GLU A 334 14.36 -1.28 20.49
C GLU A 334 13.82 -0.87 21.87
N PHE A 335 12.62 -0.29 21.91
CA PHE A 335 12.00 0.09 23.18
C PHE A 335 11.82 -1.08 24.15
N LEU A 336 11.42 -2.25 23.66
CA LEU A 336 11.31 -3.46 24.48
C LEU A 336 12.68 -3.96 24.97
N GLU A 337 13.71 -3.92 24.11
CA GLU A 337 15.07 -4.31 24.46
C GLU A 337 15.68 -3.40 25.53
N GLU A 338 15.32 -2.12 25.51
CA GLU A 338 15.83 -1.08 26.41
C GLU A 338 14.95 -0.86 27.66
N GLY A 339 13.87 -1.63 27.82
CA GLY A 339 13.00 -1.56 28.99
C GLY A 339 12.15 -0.28 29.07
N VAL A 340 11.71 0.26 27.93
CA VAL A 340 10.76 1.37 27.87
C VAL A 340 9.34 0.87 28.14
N ASP A 341 8.68 1.46 29.13
CA ASP A 341 7.37 1.02 29.62
C ASP A 341 6.21 1.58 28.80
N ALA A 342 6.34 2.81 28.31
CA ALA A 342 5.33 3.47 27.48
C ALA A 342 5.96 4.34 26.40
N VAL A 343 5.21 4.54 25.31
CA VAL A 343 5.62 5.37 24.19
C VAL A 343 4.55 6.41 23.92
N ILE A 344 4.96 7.68 23.83
CA ILE A 344 4.10 8.75 23.34
C ILE A 344 4.32 8.88 21.84
N GLN A 345 3.26 8.59 21.08
CA GLN A 345 3.19 8.88 19.65
C GLN A 345 2.63 10.29 19.46
N VAL A 346 3.39 11.15 18.81
CA VAL A 346 2.97 12.52 18.47
C VAL A 346 2.78 12.63 16.97
N SER A 347 1.54 12.86 16.54
CA SER A 347 1.17 13.05 15.14
C SER A 347 0.93 14.52 14.80
N GLY A 348 1.16 14.87 13.53
CA GLY A 348 0.92 16.21 12.97
C GLY A 348 -0.27 16.27 12.04
#